data_AF-A0A1V5NIQ2-F1
#
_entry.id   AF-A0A1V5NIQ2-F1
#
_cell.length_a   1.000
_cell.length_b   1.000
_cell.length_c   1.000
_cell.angle_alpha   90.00
_cell.angle_beta   90.00
_cell.angle_gamma   90.00
#
_symmetry.space_group_name_H-M   'P 1'
#
loop_
_entity.id
_entity.type
_entity.pdbx_description
1 polymer ?
#
loop_
_entity_poly.entity_id
_entity_poly.type
_entity_poly.pdbx_seq_one_letter_code
_entity_poly.pdbx_strand_id
1 'polypeptide(L)'
;MHGSLKDVVAGADVFIGVSGPNLLGREDILKMAKNPVVFALANPEPEVSPEDIHDIAGVIATGRSDYPNQVNNALAFPGVFRGALDCHAKNINGEMCLAAAHALAGVVREGQLCAENIMPSVFNDNVANTVAKAVKRVAGRMGVSRVFPNYEKVI
;
A
#
# COMPACT_ATOMS: atom_id res chain seq x y z
N MET A 1 -19.91 2.38 -22.17
CA MET A 1 -20.26 2.91 -20.83
C MET A 1 -19.84 4.36 -20.79
N HIS A 2 -20.72 5.25 -20.33
CA HIS A 2 -20.44 6.68 -20.14
C HIS A 2 -20.93 7.08 -18.74
N GLY A 3 -20.18 7.93 -18.05
CA GLY A 3 -20.48 8.46 -16.72
C GLY A 3 -19.30 9.30 -16.22
N SER A 4 -19.54 10.31 -15.38
CA SER A 4 -18.46 11.10 -14.78
C SER A 4 -17.93 10.44 -13.50
N LEU A 5 -16.70 10.77 -13.11
CA LEU A 5 -16.16 10.32 -11.82
C LEU A 5 -17.07 10.75 -10.66
N LYS A 6 -17.59 11.99 -10.71
CA LYS A 6 -18.46 12.57 -9.67
C LYS A 6 -19.78 11.81 -9.51
N ASP A 7 -20.27 11.18 -10.59
CA ASP A 7 -21.49 10.37 -10.53
C ASP A 7 -21.24 9.01 -9.86
N VAL A 8 -20.09 8.38 -10.13
CA VAL A 8 -19.80 7.03 -9.66
C VAL A 8 -19.30 6.96 -8.23
N VAL A 9 -18.79 8.07 -7.68
CA VAL A 9 -18.35 8.12 -6.27
C VAL A 9 -19.52 8.24 -5.29
N ALA A 10 -20.70 8.65 -5.74
CA ALA A 10 -21.88 8.75 -4.89
C ALA A 10 -22.24 7.39 -4.28
N GLY A 11 -22.34 7.32 -2.95
CA GLY A 11 -22.60 6.09 -2.21
C GLY A 11 -21.43 5.10 -2.11
N ALA A 12 -20.26 5.40 -2.67
CA ALA A 12 -19.09 4.51 -2.57
C ALA A 12 -18.50 4.51 -1.16
N ASP A 13 -18.06 3.35 -0.68
CA ASP A 13 -17.37 3.22 0.62
C ASP A 13 -15.88 3.59 0.54
N VAL A 14 -15.28 3.38 -0.63
CA VAL A 14 -13.85 3.55 -0.85
C VAL A 14 -13.60 4.26 -2.18
N PHE A 15 -12.78 5.31 -2.13
CA PHE A 15 -12.19 5.93 -3.31
C PHE A 15 -10.67 5.71 -3.30
N ILE A 16 -10.11 5.25 -4.42
CA ILE A 16 -8.66 5.12 -4.62
C ILE A 16 -8.29 5.87 -5.90
N GLY A 17 -7.69 7.04 -5.73
CA GLY A 17 -7.14 7.88 -6.78
C GLY A 17 -5.66 7.59 -7.00
N VAL A 18 -5.27 7.39 -8.26
CA VAL A 18 -3.88 7.20 -8.71
C VAL A 18 -3.60 7.93 -10.02
N SER A 19 -4.35 9.01 -10.31
CA SER A 19 -4.42 9.62 -11.65
C SER A 19 -3.81 11.01 -11.72
N GLY A 20 -4.26 11.96 -10.90
CA GLY A 20 -3.92 13.36 -11.06
C GLY A 20 -4.69 14.28 -10.11
N PRO A 21 -4.29 15.55 -10.01
CA PRO A 21 -4.75 16.42 -8.94
C PRO A 21 -6.18 16.96 -9.11
N ASN A 22 -6.81 17.33 -8.01
CA ASN A 22 -8.05 18.12 -7.94
C ASN A 22 -9.22 17.57 -8.79
N LEU A 23 -9.40 16.25 -8.77
CA LEU A 23 -10.48 15.57 -9.49
C LEU A 23 -11.80 15.57 -8.72
N LEU A 24 -11.73 15.62 -7.38
CA LEU A 24 -12.88 15.62 -6.48
C LEU A 24 -12.80 16.79 -5.51
N GLY A 25 -13.94 17.39 -5.22
CA GLY A 25 -14.10 18.38 -4.16
C GLY A 25 -14.78 17.78 -2.93
N ARG A 26 -14.82 18.57 -1.85
CA ARG A 26 -15.56 18.21 -0.62
C ARG A 26 -17.01 17.79 -0.90
N GLU A 27 -17.67 18.47 -1.83
CA GLU A 27 -19.05 18.19 -2.23
C GLU A 27 -19.24 16.82 -2.88
N ASP A 28 -18.19 16.27 -3.49
CA ASP A 28 -18.22 14.93 -4.06
C ASP A 28 -18.02 13.87 -2.97
N ILE A 29 -17.10 14.13 -2.02
CA ILE A 29 -16.86 13.23 -0.88
C ILE A 29 -18.06 13.20 0.08
N LEU A 30 -18.79 14.31 0.25
CA LEU A 30 -20.05 14.35 1.01
C LEU A 30 -21.15 13.44 0.43
N LYS A 31 -21.08 13.08 -0.85
CA LYS A 31 -22.03 12.16 -1.50
C LYS A 31 -21.63 10.70 -1.36
N MET A 32 -20.42 10.40 -0.90
CA MET A 32 -19.96 9.03 -0.63
C MET A 32 -20.74 8.41 0.54
N ALA A 33 -20.48 7.13 0.83
CA ALA A 33 -21.01 6.48 2.02
C ALA A 33 -20.52 7.17 3.31
N LYS A 34 -21.16 6.88 4.45
CA LYS A 34 -20.76 7.44 5.75
C LYS A 34 -19.34 7.01 6.12
N ASN A 35 -18.50 7.95 6.56
CA ASN A 35 -17.11 7.73 6.95
C ASN A 35 -16.30 7.00 5.86
N PRO A 36 -16.25 7.53 4.61
CA PRO A 36 -15.62 6.85 3.50
C PRO A 36 -14.10 6.73 3.70
N VAL A 37 -13.50 5.72 3.07
CA VAL A 37 -12.04 5.60 2.95
C VAL A 37 -11.60 6.31 1.67
N VAL A 38 -10.72 7.31 1.79
CA VAL A 38 -10.28 8.13 0.67
C VAL A 38 -8.76 8.04 0.53
N PHE A 39 -8.29 7.32 -0.49
CA PHE A 39 -6.89 7.23 -0.85
C PHE A 39 -6.63 8.15 -2.04
N ALA A 40 -6.11 9.35 -1.79
CA ALA A 40 -5.78 10.33 -2.83
C ALA A 40 -4.26 10.31 -3.07
N LEU A 41 -3.80 9.39 -3.92
CA LEU A 41 -2.40 8.97 -4.01
C LEU A 41 -1.60 9.69 -5.11
N ALA A 42 -2.22 10.57 -5.89
CA ALA A 42 -1.48 11.41 -6.83
C ALA A 42 -0.42 12.27 -6.11
N ASN A 43 0.71 12.49 -6.79
CA ASN A 43 1.80 13.34 -6.31
C ASN A 43 2.14 14.39 -7.39
N PRO A 44 2.60 15.59 -6.99
CA PRO A 44 2.69 16.10 -5.62
C PRO A 44 1.33 16.56 -5.04
N GLU A 45 0.37 16.81 -5.91
CA GLU A 45 -0.97 17.27 -5.56
C GLU A 45 -1.98 16.11 -5.64
N PRO A 46 -2.76 15.84 -4.58
CA PRO A 46 -3.69 14.72 -4.51
C PRO A 46 -4.97 14.96 -5.31
N GLU A 47 -5.75 13.90 -5.56
CA GLU A 47 -7.06 13.96 -6.21
C GLU A 47 -8.07 14.86 -5.48
N VAL A 48 -7.94 14.96 -4.15
CA VAL A 48 -8.71 15.83 -3.26
C VAL A 48 -7.81 16.23 -2.09
N SER A 49 -7.88 17.48 -1.64
CA SER A 49 -7.11 17.96 -0.50
C SER A 49 -7.56 17.26 0.80
N PRO A 50 -6.64 16.68 1.60
CA PRO A 50 -6.98 16.11 2.90
C PRO A 50 -7.64 17.10 3.86
N GLU A 51 -7.22 18.37 3.82
CA GLU A 51 -7.76 19.46 4.64
C GLU A 51 -9.26 19.66 4.39
N ASP A 52 -9.69 19.50 3.14
CA ASP A 52 -11.09 19.68 2.75
C ASP A 52 -12.00 18.55 3.23
N ILE A 53 -11.46 17.42 3.69
CA ILE A 53 -12.25 16.21 3.97
C ILE A 53 -11.92 15.49 5.29
N HIS A 54 -10.99 16.02 6.08
CA HIS A 54 -10.53 15.41 7.35
C HIS A 54 -11.64 15.16 8.38
N ASP A 55 -12.71 15.95 8.35
CA ASP A 55 -13.85 15.87 9.25
C ASP A 55 -14.99 14.97 8.74
N ILE A 56 -14.92 14.52 7.48
CA ILE A 56 -15.97 13.69 6.85
C ILE A 56 -15.49 12.28 6.49
N ALA A 57 -14.21 12.12 6.13
CA ALA A 57 -13.62 10.83 5.79
C ALA A 57 -13.34 10.00 7.04
N GLY A 58 -13.57 8.69 6.95
CA GLY A 58 -13.21 7.76 8.03
C GLY A 58 -11.71 7.48 8.08
N VAL A 59 -11.06 7.40 6.92
CA VAL A 59 -9.61 7.27 6.75
C VAL A 59 -9.20 8.05 5.52
N ILE A 60 -8.10 8.80 5.63
CA ILE A 60 -7.46 9.48 4.50
C ILE A 60 -6.06 8.92 4.35
N ALA A 61 -5.65 8.60 3.13
CA ALA A 61 -4.28 8.27 2.79
C ALA A 61 -3.82 9.06 1.58
N THR A 62 -2.55 9.44 1.56
CA THR A 62 -1.95 10.17 0.44
C THR A 62 -0.63 9.53 0.00
N GLY A 63 -0.11 9.95 -1.15
CA GLY A 63 1.24 9.58 -1.58
C GLY A 63 2.36 10.35 -0.87
N ARG A 64 2.03 11.43 -0.16
CA ARG A 64 2.98 12.37 0.43
C ARG A 64 3.33 11.99 1.86
N SER A 65 4.53 12.35 2.29
CA SER A 65 5.09 11.98 3.61
C SER A 65 4.73 12.95 4.73
N ASP A 66 4.17 14.10 4.39
CA ASP A 66 3.77 15.15 5.34
C ASP A 66 2.35 14.95 5.90
N TYR A 67 1.62 13.93 5.43
CA TYR A 67 0.33 13.52 5.97
C TYR A 67 0.41 12.15 6.67
N PRO A 68 -0.54 11.86 7.58
CA PRO A 68 -0.77 10.51 8.07
C PRO A 68 -1.03 9.53 6.92
N ASN A 69 -0.83 8.24 7.18
CA ASN A 69 -1.14 7.16 6.23
C ASN A 69 -0.49 7.31 4.85
N GLN A 70 0.81 7.62 4.78
CA GLN A 70 1.50 7.65 3.49
C GLN A 70 1.47 6.26 2.82
N VAL A 71 0.80 6.17 1.68
CA VAL A 71 0.79 4.99 0.81
C VAL A 71 1.76 5.25 -0.34
N ASN A 72 2.99 4.72 -0.19
CA ASN A 72 4.04 4.88 -1.19
C ASN A 72 4.79 3.56 -1.39
N ASN A 73 5.27 3.33 -2.62
CA ASN A 73 6.03 2.14 -2.96
C ASN A 73 7.33 1.99 -2.14
N ALA A 74 7.84 3.07 -1.54
CA ALA A 74 8.96 3.05 -0.59
C ALA A 74 8.78 2.07 0.56
N LEU A 75 7.54 1.78 0.96
CA LEU A 75 7.22 0.79 2.00
C LEU A 75 7.26 -0.67 1.49
N ALA A 76 7.26 -0.89 0.18
CA ALA A 76 7.15 -2.21 -0.43
C ALA A 76 8.45 -2.64 -1.13
N PHE A 77 8.99 -1.80 -2.01
CA PHE A 77 10.08 -2.22 -2.90
C PHE A 77 11.33 -2.74 -2.17
N PRO A 78 11.81 -2.15 -1.05
CA PRO A 78 13.03 -2.64 -0.41
C PRO A 78 12.88 -4.08 0.08
N GLY A 79 11.73 -4.38 0.69
CA GLY A 79 11.43 -5.72 1.19
C GLY A 79 11.14 -6.71 0.08
N VAL A 80 10.35 -6.33 -0.94
CA VAL A 80 10.04 -7.20 -2.08
C VAL A 80 11.31 -7.61 -2.82
N PHE A 81 12.17 -6.65 -3.16
CA PHE A 81 13.43 -6.94 -3.84
C PHE A 81 14.36 -7.75 -2.95
N ARG A 82 14.51 -7.40 -1.67
CA ARG A 82 15.35 -8.17 -0.75
C ARG A 82 14.90 -9.62 -0.65
N GLY A 83 13.60 -9.88 -0.48
CA GLY A 83 13.06 -11.23 -0.40
C GLY A 83 13.26 -12.04 -1.68
N ALA A 84 13.06 -11.41 -2.85
CA ALA A 84 13.31 -12.03 -4.14
C ALA A 84 14.80 -12.35 -4.36
N LEU A 85 15.69 -11.44 -4.00
CA LEU A 85 17.14 -11.61 -4.09
C LEU A 85 17.64 -12.69 -3.13
N ASP A 86 17.20 -12.70 -1.86
CA ASP A 86 17.59 -13.67 -0.82
C ASP A 86 17.22 -15.13 -1.14
N CYS A 87 16.39 -15.36 -2.16
CA CYS A 87 16.02 -16.70 -2.63
C CYS A 87 16.22 -16.90 -4.14
N HIS A 88 16.88 -15.93 -4.80
CA HIS A 88 17.14 -15.91 -6.23
C HIS A 88 15.89 -16.25 -7.05
N ALA A 89 14.78 -15.59 -6.73
CA ALA A 89 13.51 -15.78 -7.44
C ALA A 89 13.69 -15.48 -8.93
N LYS A 90 13.13 -16.35 -9.79
CA LYS A 90 13.15 -16.17 -11.26
C LYS A 90 12.32 -14.97 -11.72
N ASN A 91 11.31 -14.59 -10.94
CA ASN A 91 10.39 -13.50 -11.20
C ASN A 91 9.74 -13.02 -9.89
N ILE A 92 9.09 -11.86 -9.95
CA ILE A 92 8.13 -11.38 -8.94
C ILE A 92 6.74 -11.57 -9.55
N ASN A 93 5.81 -12.13 -8.79
CA ASN A 93 4.44 -12.42 -9.24
C ASN A 93 3.38 -11.89 -8.26
N GLY A 94 2.11 -12.01 -8.63
CA GLY A 94 0.98 -11.49 -7.87
C GLY A 94 0.90 -12.01 -6.43
N GLU A 95 1.16 -13.30 -6.21
CA GLU A 95 1.17 -13.91 -4.88
C GLU A 95 2.29 -13.34 -3.99
N MET A 96 3.47 -13.07 -4.56
CA MET A 96 4.55 -12.39 -3.85
C MET A 96 4.17 -10.95 -3.48
N CYS A 97 3.48 -10.23 -4.37
CA CYS A 97 2.97 -8.88 -4.10
C CYS A 97 1.88 -8.90 -3.01
N LEU A 98 0.97 -9.87 -3.05
CA LEU A 98 -0.08 -10.03 -2.04
C LEU A 98 0.53 -10.38 -0.67
N ALA A 99 1.55 -11.25 -0.65
CA ALA A 99 2.29 -11.58 0.56
C ALA A 99 3.00 -10.35 1.15
N ALA A 100 3.55 -9.49 0.30
CA ALA A 100 4.14 -8.23 0.71
C ALA A 100 3.09 -7.27 1.29
N ALA A 101 1.94 -7.13 0.65
CA ALA A 101 0.84 -6.29 1.13
C ALA A 101 0.32 -6.74 2.51
N HIS A 102 0.08 -8.05 2.69
CA HIS A 102 -0.32 -8.59 4.00
C HIS A 102 0.77 -8.42 5.07
N ALA A 103 2.03 -8.63 4.71
CA ALA A 103 3.14 -8.45 5.63
C ALA A 103 3.28 -7.00 6.08
N LEU A 104 3.10 -6.04 5.15
CA LEU A 104 3.13 -4.61 5.43
C LEU A 104 1.96 -4.18 6.32
N ALA A 105 0.73 -4.62 6.00
CA ALA A 105 -0.45 -4.34 6.81
C ALA A 105 -0.30 -4.87 8.25
N GLY A 106 0.32 -6.04 8.42
CA GLY A 106 0.58 -6.62 9.74
C GLY A 106 1.69 -5.93 10.55
N VAL A 107 2.39 -4.92 10.02
CA VAL A 107 3.39 -4.15 10.78
C VAL A 107 2.70 -3.22 11.79
N VAL A 108 1.53 -2.66 11.43
CA VAL A 108 0.73 -1.85 12.35
C VAL A 108 -0.12 -2.79 13.20
N ARG A 109 0.08 -2.77 14.52
CA ARG A 109 -0.63 -3.69 15.43
C ARG A 109 -2.05 -3.20 15.69
N GLU A 110 -2.96 -4.11 16.01
CA GLU A 110 -4.38 -3.80 16.28
C GLU A 110 -4.56 -2.66 17.30
N GLY A 111 -3.81 -2.66 18.40
CA GLY A 111 -3.89 -1.60 19.42
C GLY A 111 -3.31 -0.24 19.02
N GLN A 112 -2.73 -0.13 17.82
CA GLN A 112 -2.20 1.11 17.25
C GLN A 112 -3.10 1.65 16.14
N LEU A 113 -4.07 0.88 15.66
CA LEU A 113 -4.92 1.28 14.54
C LEU A 113 -5.85 2.42 14.94
N CYS A 114 -5.81 3.49 14.16
CA CYS A 114 -6.78 4.57 14.19
C CYS A 114 -6.89 5.19 12.79
N ALA A 115 -7.81 6.14 12.60
CA ALA A 115 -8.04 6.80 11.31
C ALA A 115 -6.76 7.39 10.68
N GLU A 116 -5.82 7.82 11.52
CA GLU A 116 -4.55 8.44 11.12
C GLU A 116 -3.35 7.47 11.15
N ASN A 117 -3.55 6.20 11.51
CA ASN A 117 -2.46 5.22 11.67
C ASN A 117 -2.85 3.83 11.15
N ILE A 118 -3.02 3.71 9.84
CA ILE A 118 -3.23 2.44 9.12
C ILE A 118 -1.98 2.00 8.34
N MET A 119 -1.00 2.90 8.12
CA MET A 119 0.26 2.61 7.44
C MET A 119 1.46 2.84 8.36
N PRO A 120 2.48 1.98 8.34
CA PRO A 120 3.71 2.23 9.09
C PRO A 120 4.50 3.38 8.45
N SER A 121 5.28 4.08 9.28
CA SER A 121 6.24 5.08 8.79
C SER A 121 7.27 4.45 7.85
N VAL A 122 7.69 5.21 6.83
CA VAL A 122 8.81 4.85 5.95
C VAL A 122 10.14 4.67 6.69
N PHE A 123 10.26 5.25 7.90
CA PHE A 123 11.43 5.12 8.76
C PHE A 123 11.36 3.92 9.72
N ASN A 124 10.35 3.05 9.59
CA ASN A 124 10.27 1.84 10.40
C ASN A 124 11.19 0.76 9.82
N ASP A 125 12.33 0.54 10.50
CA ASP A 125 13.37 -0.43 10.11
C ASP A 125 12.87 -1.88 9.98
N ASN A 126 11.73 -2.21 10.59
CA ASN A 126 11.17 -3.56 10.53
C ASN A 126 10.38 -3.84 9.25
N VAL A 127 9.98 -2.81 8.50
CA VAL A 127 9.11 -2.97 7.32
C VAL A 127 9.78 -3.81 6.24
N ALA A 128 10.98 -3.42 5.81
CA ALA A 128 11.70 -4.11 4.74
C ALA A 128 11.97 -5.58 5.09
N ASN A 129 12.42 -5.84 6.32
CA ASN A 129 12.71 -7.19 6.81
C ASN A 129 11.46 -8.07 6.89
N THR A 130 10.33 -7.51 7.34
CA THR A 130 9.06 -8.25 7.47
C THR A 130 8.52 -8.63 6.10
N VAL A 131 8.51 -7.67 5.16
CA VAL A 131 8.09 -7.91 3.77
C VAL A 131 9.02 -8.92 3.09
N ALA A 132 10.35 -8.80 3.23
CA ALA A 132 11.31 -9.71 2.62
C ALA A 132 11.11 -11.16 3.04
N LYS A 133 10.90 -11.41 4.34
CA LYS A 133 10.62 -12.76 4.88
C LYS A 133 9.35 -13.35 4.27
N ALA A 134 8.28 -12.55 4.16
CA ALA A 134 7.03 -13.00 3.58
C ALA A 134 7.17 -13.34 2.09
N VAL A 135 7.84 -12.48 1.32
CA VAL A 135 8.09 -12.68 -0.11
C VAL A 135 8.96 -13.91 -0.36
N LYS A 136 10.08 -14.07 0.36
CA LYS A 136 10.95 -15.25 0.26
C LYS A 136 10.19 -16.55 0.54
N ARG A 137 9.34 -16.56 1.58
CA ARG A 137 8.52 -17.72 1.94
C ARG A 137 7.56 -18.12 0.80
N VAL A 138 6.87 -17.15 0.19
CA VAL A 138 5.93 -17.41 -0.90
C VAL A 138 6.65 -17.80 -2.18
N ALA A 139 7.79 -17.17 -2.50
CA ALA A 139 8.62 -17.54 -3.64
C ALA A 139 9.05 -19.03 -3.60
N GLY A 140 9.41 -19.54 -2.41
CA GLY A 140 9.73 -20.95 -2.22
C GLY A 140 8.53 -21.86 -2.44
N ARG A 141 7.36 -21.51 -1.89
CA ARG A 141 6.11 -22.29 -2.06
C ARG A 141 5.66 -22.38 -3.52
N MET A 142 5.87 -21.31 -4.28
CA MET A 142 5.52 -21.26 -5.71
C MET A 142 6.56 -21.91 -6.62
N GLY A 143 7.67 -22.41 -6.08
CA GLY A 143 8.74 -23.02 -6.87
C GLY A 143 9.48 -22.03 -7.77
N VAL A 144 9.41 -20.73 -7.49
CA VAL A 144 10.09 -19.69 -8.27
C VAL A 144 11.48 -19.35 -7.72
N SER A 145 11.78 -19.76 -6.49
CA SER A 145 13.13 -19.68 -5.89
C SER A 145 14.11 -20.67 -6.50
N ARG A 146 15.38 -20.27 -6.63
CA ARG A 146 16.48 -21.19 -7.01
C ARG A 146 17.25 -21.60 -5.77
N VAL A 147 17.45 -22.91 -5.61
CA VAL A 147 18.39 -23.46 -4.62
C VAL A 147 19.73 -23.62 -5.32
N PHE A 148 20.77 -22.92 -4.85
CA PHE A 148 22.14 -23.27 -5.24
C PHE A 148 22.54 -24.55 -4.51
N PRO A 149 23.28 -25.48 -5.16
CA PRO A 149 23.95 -26.54 -4.43
C PRO A 149 24.86 -25.92 -3.37
N ASN A 150 24.88 -26.50 -2.17
CA ASN A 150 25.70 -25.98 -1.08
C ASN A 150 27.19 -26.12 -1.46
N TYR A 151 27.83 -25.00 -1.81
CA TYR A 151 29.24 -24.98 -2.22
C TYR A 151 30.20 -25.35 -1.07
N GLU A 152 29.74 -25.34 0.18
CA GLU A 152 30.48 -25.84 1.34
C GLU A 152 30.66 -27.38 1.35
N LYS A 153 29.98 -28.12 0.46
CA LYS A 153 30.17 -29.57 0.31
C LYS A 153 31.11 -29.96 -0.83
N VAL A 154 31.78 -29.00 -1.47
CA VAL A 154 32.61 -29.24 -2.68
C VAL A 154 34.09 -28.86 -2.46
N ILE A 155 34.52 -28.66 -1.21
CA ILE A 155 35.93 -28.43 -0.87
C ILE A 155 36.34 -29.42 0.22
#